data_AF-A0A4Q3B398-F1
#
_entry.id   AF-A0A4Q3B398-F1
#
_cell.length_a   1.000
_cell.length_b   1.000
_cell.length_c   1.000
_cell.angle_alpha   90.00
_cell.angle_beta   90.00
_cell.angle_gamma   90.00
#
_symmetry.space_group_name_H-M   'P 1'
#
loop_
_entity.id
_entity.type
_entity.pdbx_description
1 polymer ?
#
loop_
_entity_poly.entity_id
_entity_poly.type
_entity_poly.pdbx_seq_one_letter_code
_entity_poly.pdbx_strand_id
1 'polypeptide(L)'
;MKTLDWVKKVTPYDEEPGQEATPFSQIYGGSKYNWTVDNFGPITVPKEGVTVQLDEKSIAIYGTVIKKYEGNENVEITEKGVSVGGKPISSYTFKQDYY
;
A
#
# COMPACT_ATOMS: atom_id res chain seq x y z
N MET A 1 27.45 21.66 -16.91
CA MET A 1 26.45 20.72 -17.46
C MET A 1 26.38 20.95 -18.97
N LYS A 2 26.48 19.91 -19.81
CA LYS A 2 26.31 20.05 -21.27
C LYS A 2 24.83 20.25 -21.59
N THR A 3 24.51 21.30 -22.34
CA THR A 3 23.17 21.56 -22.89
C THR A 3 22.99 20.78 -24.19
N LEU A 4 21.81 20.19 -24.39
CA LEU A 4 21.46 19.42 -25.58
C LEU A 4 20.53 20.24 -26.46
N ASP A 5 20.93 20.55 -27.69
CA ASP A 5 20.24 21.49 -28.59
C ASP A 5 18.82 21.04 -28.99
N TRP A 6 18.49 19.75 -28.79
CA TRP A 6 17.18 19.18 -29.10
C TRP A 6 16.18 19.24 -27.94
N VAL A 7 16.61 19.62 -26.73
CA VAL A 7 15.73 19.74 -25.57
C VAL A 7 15.15 21.15 -25.51
N LYS A 8 13.87 21.28 -25.87
CA LYS A 8 13.19 22.60 -25.98
C LYS A 8 12.82 23.21 -24.62
N LYS A 9 12.44 22.39 -23.64
CA LYS A 9 12.09 22.82 -22.27
C LYS A 9 12.15 21.62 -21.34
N VAL A 10 12.63 21.85 -20.11
CA VAL A 10 12.49 20.91 -19.00
C VAL A 10 11.77 21.66 -17.89
N THR A 11 10.63 21.14 -17.47
CA THR A 11 9.90 21.61 -16.27
C THR A 11 9.77 20.44 -15.32
N PRO A 12 9.89 20.65 -14.00
CA PRO A 12 9.42 19.68 -13.03
C PRO A 12 7.96 19.30 -13.33
N TYR A 13 7.65 18.04 -13.15
CA TYR A 13 6.28 17.53 -13.15
C TYR A 13 6.03 17.12 -11.70
N ASP A 14 5.13 17.84 -11.05
CA ASP A 14 4.78 17.63 -9.65
C ASP A 14 3.30 17.24 -9.58
N GLU A 15 2.97 16.22 -8.79
CA GLU A 15 1.59 15.78 -8.55
C GLU A 15 1.08 16.26 -7.19
N GLU A 16 0.15 17.22 -7.23
CA GLU A 16 -0.45 17.85 -6.04
C GLU A 16 -1.07 16.81 -5.07
N PRO A 17 -0.96 17.02 -3.75
CA PRO A 17 -1.55 16.13 -2.75
C PRO A 17 -3.07 15.99 -2.93
N GLY A 18 -3.57 14.76 -2.84
CA GLY A 18 -5.01 14.49 -2.87
C GLY A 18 -5.62 14.44 -4.27
N GLN A 19 -4.82 14.56 -5.33
CA GLN A 19 -5.24 14.19 -6.68
C GLN A 19 -5.77 12.74 -6.68
N GLU A 20 -6.94 12.51 -7.28
CA GLU A 20 -7.53 11.17 -7.29
C GLU A 20 -6.60 10.18 -7.99
N ALA A 21 -6.34 9.07 -7.30
CA ALA A 21 -5.57 7.99 -7.89
C ALA A 21 -6.34 7.41 -9.08
N THR A 22 -5.71 7.44 -10.25
CA THR A 22 -6.33 6.82 -11.44
C THR A 22 -6.42 5.30 -11.25
N PRO A 23 -7.32 4.60 -11.97
CA PRO A 23 -7.38 3.14 -11.97
C PRO A 23 -6.07 2.45 -12.42
N PHE A 24 -5.15 3.20 -13.03
CA PHE A 24 -3.83 2.74 -13.46
C PHE A 24 -2.70 3.16 -12.51
N SER A 25 -3.03 3.81 -11.39
CA SER A 25 -2.05 4.18 -10.37
C SER A 25 -1.39 2.90 -9.83
N GLN A 26 -0.09 2.76 -10.10
CA GLN A 26 0.72 1.65 -9.59
C GLN A 26 1.28 1.95 -8.18
N ILE A 27 0.78 3.01 -7.55
CA ILE A 27 1.19 3.40 -6.20
C ILE A 27 0.66 2.37 -5.21
N TYR A 28 1.50 2.02 -4.23
CA TYR A 28 1.15 1.08 -3.18
C TYR A 28 -0.11 1.53 -2.41
N GLY A 29 -0.99 0.61 -2.04
CA GLY A 29 -2.34 0.94 -1.56
C GLY A 29 -3.38 1.14 -2.69
N GLY A 30 -2.93 1.19 -3.95
CA GLY A 30 -3.80 1.26 -5.13
C GLY A 30 -4.74 2.46 -5.11
N SER A 31 -5.92 2.30 -5.70
CA SER A 31 -6.95 3.34 -5.76
C SER A 31 -7.69 3.58 -4.43
N LYS A 32 -7.34 2.87 -3.34
CA LYS A 32 -7.97 3.06 -2.03
C LYS A 32 -7.47 4.32 -1.31
N TYR A 33 -6.40 4.91 -1.82
CA TYR A 33 -5.78 6.14 -1.32
C TYR A 33 -5.52 7.11 -2.47
N ASN A 34 -5.71 8.40 -2.23
CA ASN A 34 -5.38 9.48 -3.16
C ASN A 34 -3.90 9.88 -3.02
N TRP A 35 -3.02 8.89 -2.98
CA TRP A 35 -1.58 9.12 -2.94
C TRP A 35 -1.06 9.38 -4.33
N THR A 36 -0.13 10.32 -4.42
CA THR A 36 0.65 10.58 -5.62
C THR A 36 2.09 10.10 -5.42
N VAL A 37 2.87 10.07 -6.51
CA VAL A 37 4.30 9.70 -6.42
C VAL A 37 5.04 10.66 -5.50
N ASP A 38 4.66 11.94 -5.52
CA ASP A 38 5.27 12.99 -4.70
C ASP A 38 4.65 13.09 -3.30
N ASN A 39 3.41 12.62 -3.10
CA ASN A 39 2.66 12.72 -1.85
C ASN A 39 2.10 11.35 -1.42
N PHE A 40 2.99 10.49 -0.93
CA PHE A 40 2.67 9.16 -0.45
C PHE A 40 2.50 9.12 1.08
N GLY A 41 1.47 8.42 1.55
CA GLY A 41 1.22 8.20 2.99
C GLY A 41 0.29 9.24 3.63
N PRO A 42 0.11 9.20 4.96
CA PRO A 42 0.89 8.45 5.95
C PRO A 42 0.58 6.95 6.00
N ILE A 43 1.58 6.14 6.32
CA ILE A 43 1.43 4.71 6.61
C ILE A 43 2.09 4.41 7.95
N THR A 44 1.40 3.63 8.78
CA THR A 44 1.99 3.08 10.00
C THR A 44 2.67 1.77 9.65
N VAL A 45 3.98 1.70 9.87
CA VAL A 45 4.70 0.43 9.78
C VAL A 45 4.36 -0.41 11.02
N PRO A 46 3.83 -1.62 10.86
CA PRO A 46 3.42 -2.43 12.00
C PRO A 46 4.65 -2.98 12.75
N LYS A 47 4.58 -2.95 14.08
CA LYS A 47 5.51 -3.65 14.96
C LYS A 47 4.87 -4.93 15.51
N GLU A 48 5.68 -5.80 16.10
CA GLU A 48 5.19 -7.03 16.72
C GLU A 48 4.12 -6.73 17.79
N GLY A 49 3.06 -7.54 17.80
CA GLY A 49 1.95 -7.47 18.76
C GLY A 49 0.91 -6.39 18.47
N VAL A 50 1.09 -5.53 17.47
CA VAL A 50 0.05 -4.57 17.07
C VAL A 50 -1.09 -5.28 16.37
N THR A 51 -2.32 -4.93 16.73
CA THR A 51 -3.54 -5.41 16.07
C THR A 51 -4.14 -4.32 15.19
N VAL A 52 -4.51 -4.68 13.97
CA VAL A 52 -5.26 -3.83 13.05
C VAL A 52 -6.60 -4.47 12.70
N GLN A 53 -7.61 -3.64 12.44
CA GLN A 53 -8.84 -4.09 11.78
C GLN A 53 -8.58 -4.27 10.29
N LEU A 54 -9.27 -5.23 9.68
CA LEU A 54 -9.18 -5.53 8.25
C LEU A 54 -10.44 -5.01 7.55
N ASP A 55 -10.25 -3.92 6.83
CA ASP A 55 -11.17 -3.27 5.90
C ASP A 55 -10.48 -3.09 4.54
N GLU A 56 -11.19 -2.58 3.54
CA GLU A 56 -10.63 -2.48 2.18
C GLU A 56 -9.34 -1.64 2.11
N LYS A 57 -9.20 -0.62 2.97
CA LYS A 57 -8.04 0.27 3.01
C LYS A 57 -6.83 -0.42 3.65
N SER A 58 -7.02 -0.94 4.85
CA SER A 58 -5.99 -1.68 5.58
C SER A 58 -5.58 -2.96 4.87
N ILE A 59 -6.48 -3.64 4.13
CA ILE A 59 -6.14 -4.79 3.30
C ILE A 59 -5.23 -4.38 2.13
N ALA A 60 -5.51 -3.24 1.49
CA ALA A 60 -4.67 -2.73 0.41
C ALA A 60 -3.24 -2.41 0.86
N ILE A 61 -3.05 -2.07 2.13
CA ILE A 61 -1.73 -1.85 2.74
C ILE A 61 -1.17 -3.18 3.28
N TYR A 62 -1.79 -3.76 4.29
CA TYR A 62 -1.19 -4.84 5.07
C TYR A 62 -1.41 -6.24 4.52
N GLY A 63 -2.36 -6.44 3.60
CA GLY A 63 -2.72 -7.78 3.11
C GLY A 63 -1.50 -8.54 2.58
N THR A 64 -0.68 -7.89 1.74
CA THR A 64 0.53 -8.54 1.21
C THR A 64 1.49 -8.96 2.33
N VAL A 65 1.63 -8.15 3.38
CA VAL A 65 2.50 -8.46 4.52
C VAL A 65 1.97 -9.68 5.29
N ILE A 66 0.68 -9.67 5.61
CA ILE A 66 -0.03 -10.76 6.29
C ILE A 66 0.11 -12.07 5.50
N LYS A 67 0.04 -12.03 4.17
CA LYS A 67 0.15 -13.24 3.34
C LYS A 67 1.58 -13.74 3.16
N LYS A 68 2.53 -12.85 2.89
CA LYS A 68 3.86 -13.26 2.41
C LYS A 68 4.89 -13.36 3.50
N TYR A 69 4.80 -12.53 4.54
CA TYR A 69 5.89 -12.34 5.49
C TYR A 69 5.55 -12.89 6.87
N GLU A 70 4.28 -12.87 7.29
CA GLU A 70 3.84 -13.30 8.63
C GLU A 70 3.81 -14.83 8.89
N GLY A 71 4.34 -15.63 7.96
CA GLY A 71 4.43 -17.09 8.10
C GLY A 71 3.08 -17.78 8.25
N ASN A 72 2.00 -17.18 7.74
CA ASN A 72 0.66 -17.78 7.76
C ASN A 72 0.50 -18.76 6.60
N GLU A 73 -0.16 -19.89 6.86
CA GLU A 73 -0.50 -20.86 5.82
C GLU A 73 -1.89 -20.58 5.24
N ASN A 74 -2.04 -20.84 3.93
CA ASN A 74 -3.33 -20.76 3.22
C ASN A 74 -4.05 -19.41 3.42
N VAL A 75 -3.32 -18.31 3.16
CA VAL A 75 -3.90 -16.96 3.20
C VAL A 75 -4.50 -16.58 1.85
N GLU A 76 -5.79 -16.27 1.88
CA GLU A 76 -6.52 -15.72 0.74
C GLU A 76 -6.87 -14.27 1.01
N ILE A 77 -6.68 -13.42 0.00
CA ILE A 77 -6.94 -12.00 0.09
C ILE A 77 -7.80 -11.61 -1.09
N THR A 78 -8.86 -10.87 -0.79
CA THR A 78 -9.73 -10.21 -1.75
C THR A 78 -9.78 -8.73 -1.41
N GLU A 79 -10.34 -7.90 -2.29
CA GLU A 79 -10.54 -6.47 -1.97
C GLU A 79 -11.38 -6.25 -0.71
N LYS A 80 -12.23 -7.21 -0.35
CA LYS A 80 -13.23 -7.08 0.72
C LYS A 80 -12.89 -7.84 2.00
N GLY A 81 -11.86 -8.68 1.99
CA GLY A 81 -11.60 -9.54 3.14
C GLY A 81 -10.38 -10.44 3.00
N VAL A 82 -9.99 -10.99 4.15
CA VAL A 82 -8.87 -11.90 4.30
C VAL A 82 -9.35 -13.18 4.98
N SER A 83 -8.87 -14.33 4.51
CA SER A 83 -9.02 -15.61 5.20
C SER A 83 -7.65 -16.20 5.50
N VAL A 84 -7.53 -16.89 6.63
CA VAL A 84 -6.32 -17.63 7.02
C VAL A 84 -6.76 -19.05 7.36
N GLY A 85 -6.22 -20.05 6.65
CA GLY A 85 -6.62 -21.45 6.83
C GLY A 85 -8.12 -21.67 6.55
N GLY A 86 -8.68 -20.95 5.57
CA GLY A 86 -10.09 -21.03 5.20
C GLY A 86 -11.07 -20.34 6.16
N LYS A 87 -10.58 -19.68 7.21
CA LYS A 87 -11.43 -18.92 8.14
C LYS A 87 -11.34 -17.42 7.85
N PRO A 88 -12.47 -16.73 7.60
CA PRO A 88 -12.46 -15.29 7.44
C PRO A 88 -12.07 -14.60 8.75
N ILE A 89 -11.26 -13.55 8.66
CA ILE A 89 -10.82 -12.75 9.81
C ILE A 89 -11.15 -11.28 9.58
N SER A 90 -11.51 -10.58 10.66
CA SER A 90 -11.81 -9.13 10.64
C SER A 90 -10.70 -8.28 11.27
N SER A 91 -9.70 -8.91 11.89
CA SER A 91 -8.54 -8.24 12.48
C SER A 91 -7.31 -9.15 12.40
N TYR A 92 -6.14 -8.55 12.48
CA TYR A 92 -4.88 -9.27 12.47
C TYR A 92 -3.89 -8.67 13.47
N THR A 93 -3.23 -9.54 14.25
CA THR A 93 -2.15 -9.17 15.15
C THR A 93 -0.83 -9.58 14.52
N PHE A 94 0.05 -8.60 14.28
CA PHE A 94 1.35 -8.84 13.69
C PHE A 94 2.26 -9.62 14.64
N LYS A 95 3.00 -10.58 14.09
CA LYS A 95 3.94 -11.46 14.80
C LYS A 95 5.41 -11.03 14.61
N GLN A 96 5.66 -10.06 13.75
CA GLN A 96 7.00 -9.55 13.45
C GLN A 96 7.06 -8.04 13.57
N ASP A 97 8.27 -7.53 13.76
CA ASP A 97 8.58 -6.11 13.72
C ASP A 97 9.08 -5.71 12.32
N TYR A 98 8.50 -4.66 11.75
CA TYR A 98 8.86 -4.11 10.45
C TYR A 98 9.47 -2.71 10.53
N TYR A 99 9.70 -2.19 11.75
CA TYR A 99 10.32 -0.89 12.00
C TYR A 99 11.84 -0.88 11.77
#